data_AF-A0A2V7EH15-F1
#
_entry.id   AF-A0A2V7EH15-F1
#
_cell.length_a   1.000
_cell.length_b   1.000
_cell.length_c   1.000
_cell.angle_alpha   90.00
_cell.angle_beta   90.00
_cell.angle_gamma   90.00
#
_symmetry.space_group_name_H-M   'P 1'
#
loop_
_entity.id
_entity.type
_entity.pdbx_description
1 polymer ?
#
loop_
_entity_poly.entity_id
_entity_poly.type
_entity_poly.pdbx_seq_one_letter_code
_entity_poly.pdbx_strand_id
1 'polypeptide(L)'
;MRPVLPWIVAYLLILLVWALVILRRPGPTLWKGRSLVALNTVFVLTSVATIVGRGRTMSDGQGGYYWCCLSAGLIVFDVVLIVVALVMREKWLLVGINHADSSAILERCFTQTRASSVRRGDAYAIQCGGAEMTVTVRPTIGRMMDVRFTGGAGSRKAVLVRNLFCKQFHSSFPTPRFRA
;
A
#
# COMPACT_ATOMS: atom_id res chain seq x y z
N MET A 1 9.95 2.94 -27.24
CA MET A 1 9.07 2.03 -26.48
C MET A 1 9.71 0.70 -26.08
N ARG A 2 10.49 0.02 -26.94
CA ARG A 2 11.15 -1.28 -26.64
C ARG A 2 11.96 -1.37 -25.31
N PRO A 3 12.68 -0.33 -24.82
CA PRO A 3 13.48 -0.48 -23.60
C PRO A 3 12.68 -0.41 -22.28
N VAL A 4 11.42 0.03 -22.32
CA VAL A 4 10.54 0.17 -21.12
C VAL A 4 9.76 -1.13 -20.87
N LEU A 5 9.49 -1.90 -21.94
CA LEU A 5 8.69 -3.12 -21.89
C LEU A 5 9.20 -4.12 -20.84
N PRO A 6 10.51 -4.40 -20.68
CA PRO A 6 10.98 -5.33 -19.66
C PRO A 6 10.67 -4.87 -18.24
N TRP A 7 10.73 -3.55 -17.97
CA TRP A 7 10.39 -2.99 -16.66
C TRP A 7 8.90 -3.09 -16.37
N ILE A 8 8.06 -2.74 -17.35
CA ILE A 8 6.61 -2.90 -17.22
C ILE A 8 6.25 -4.36 -16.96
N VAL A 9 6.81 -5.30 -17.74
CA VAL A 9 6.56 -6.74 -17.56
C VAL A 9 7.05 -7.22 -16.20
N ALA A 10 8.25 -6.85 -15.76
CA ALA A 10 8.76 -7.21 -14.45
C ALA A 10 7.87 -6.69 -13.32
N TYR A 11 7.44 -5.43 -13.39
CA TYR A 11 6.52 -4.83 -12.43
C TYR A 11 5.17 -5.56 -12.39
N LEU A 12 4.59 -5.86 -13.56
CA LEU A 12 3.34 -6.60 -13.66
C LEU A 12 3.46 -8.02 -13.09
N LEU A 13 4.57 -8.72 -13.36
CA LEU A 13 4.82 -10.04 -12.79
C LEU A 13 4.90 -9.99 -11.26
N ILE A 14 5.59 -9.00 -10.70
CA ILE A 14 5.67 -8.82 -9.25
C ILE A 14 4.27 -8.56 -8.66
N LEU A 15 3.48 -7.68 -9.29
CA LEU A 15 2.10 -7.42 -8.86
C LEU A 15 1.21 -8.67 -8.97
N LEU A 16 1.38 -9.47 -10.01
CA LEU A 16 0.61 -10.70 -10.22
C LEU A 16 0.96 -11.75 -9.17
N VAL A 17 2.25 -11.98 -8.91
CA VAL A 17 2.69 -12.86 -7.82
C VAL A 17 2.14 -12.37 -6.49
N TRP A 18 2.18 -11.06 -6.24
CA TRP A 18 1.64 -10.48 -5.02
C TRP A 18 0.13 -10.70 -4.88
N ALA A 19 -0.64 -10.46 -5.94
CA ALA A 19 -2.08 -10.72 -5.98
C ALA A 19 -2.39 -12.21 -5.75
N LEU A 20 -1.62 -13.10 -6.36
CA LEU A 20 -1.79 -14.54 -6.22
C LEU A 20 -1.48 -15.01 -4.79
N VAL A 21 -0.46 -14.46 -4.14
CA VAL A 21 -0.17 -14.70 -2.72
C VAL A 21 -1.33 -14.22 -1.84
N ILE A 22 -1.91 -13.06 -2.12
CA ILE A 22 -3.06 -12.54 -1.35
C ILE A 22 -4.28 -13.47 -1.54
N LEU A 23 -4.58 -13.89 -2.77
CA LEU A 23 -5.71 -14.75 -3.10
C LEU A 23 -5.60 -16.15 -2.50
N ARG A 24 -4.39 -16.70 -2.38
CA ARG A 24 -4.15 -18.03 -1.81
C ARG A 24 -4.10 -18.05 -0.28
N ARG A 25 -4.17 -16.90 0.41
CA ARG A 25 -4.15 -16.89 1.87
C ARG A 25 -5.50 -17.40 2.42
N PRO A 26 -5.49 -18.28 3.44
CA PRO A 26 -6.72 -18.86 3.99
C PRO A 26 -7.55 -17.88 4.84
N GLY A 27 -7.10 -16.64 5.03
CA GLY A 27 -7.77 -15.66 5.89
C GLY A 27 -7.75 -14.24 5.32
N PRO A 28 -8.51 -13.32 5.93
CA PRO A 28 -8.65 -11.97 5.43
C PRO A 28 -7.31 -11.24 5.49
N THR A 29 -6.99 -10.53 4.41
CA THR A 29 -5.70 -9.87 4.22
C THR A 29 -5.90 -8.36 4.18
N LEU A 30 -5.06 -7.64 4.92
CA LEU A 30 -5.01 -6.19 4.92
C LEU A 30 -3.89 -5.72 3.99
N TRP A 31 -4.28 -5.06 2.92
CA TRP A 31 -3.41 -4.35 2.01
C TRP A 31 -3.34 -2.88 2.40
N LYS A 32 -2.15 -2.43 2.81
CA LYS A 32 -1.90 -1.00 3.10
C LYS A 32 -1.27 -0.37 1.87
N GLY A 33 -1.80 0.75 1.40
CA GLY A 33 -1.19 1.44 0.27
C GLY A 33 0.24 1.92 0.53
N ARG A 34 0.65 2.11 1.79
CA ARG A 34 2.07 2.29 2.17
C ARG A 34 2.98 1.14 1.71
N SER A 35 2.48 -0.09 1.63
CA SER A 35 3.23 -1.22 1.09
C SER A 35 3.44 -1.08 -0.43
N LEU A 36 2.45 -0.54 -1.16
CA LEU A 36 2.61 -0.21 -2.57
C LEU A 36 3.61 0.92 -2.76
N VAL A 37 3.60 1.93 -1.88
CA VAL A 37 4.62 2.99 -1.88
C VAL A 37 6.02 2.38 -1.73
N ALA A 38 6.23 1.50 -0.75
CA ALA A 38 7.52 0.85 -0.57
C ALA A 38 7.97 0.05 -1.80
N LEU A 39 7.07 -0.74 -2.40
CA LEU A 39 7.35 -1.48 -3.63
C LEU A 39 7.75 -0.56 -4.79
N ASN A 40 6.95 0.50 -5.02
CA ASN A 40 7.21 1.46 -6.08
C ASN A 40 8.52 2.21 -5.84
N THR A 41 8.84 2.60 -4.60
CA THR A 41 10.11 3.25 -4.26
C THR A 41 11.30 2.33 -4.57
N VAL A 42 11.24 1.05 -4.18
CA VAL A 42 12.30 0.08 -4.51
C VAL A 42 12.46 -0.06 -6.02
N PHE A 43 11.34 -0.11 -6.75
CA PHE A 43 11.35 -0.23 -8.19
C PHE A 43 12.01 0.99 -8.87
N VAL A 44 11.60 2.20 -8.50
CA VAL A 44 12.16 3.46 -9.00
C VAL A 44 13.65 3.59 -8.65
N LEU A 45 14.06 3.22 -7.43
CA LEU A 45 15.49 3.22 -7.06
C LEU A 45 16.29 2.24 -7.93
N THR A 46 15.73 1.06 -8.22
CA THR A 46 16.40 0.04 -9.05
C THR A 46 16.47 0.48 -10.52
N SER A 47 15.42 1.11 -11.05
CA SER A 47 15.43 1.66 -12.43
C SER A 47 16.45 2.78 -12.56
N VAL A 48 16.54 3.69 -11.59
CA VAL A 48 17.55 4.77 -11.58
C VAL A 48 18.96 4.22 -11.43
N ALA A 49 19.21 3.28 -10.52
CA ALA A 49 20.53 2.70 -10.29
C ALA A 49 21.07 1.96 -11.53
N THR A 50 20.20 1.25 -12.25
CA THR A 50 20.58 0.57 -13.51
C THR A 50 20.90 1.55 -14.63
N ILE A 51 20.20 2.68 -14.71
CA ILE A 51 20.51 3.77 -15.67
C ILE A 51 21.89 4.38 -15.35
N VAL A 52 22.11 4.77 -14.09
CA VAL A 52 23.40 5.37 -13.66
C VAL A 52 24.56 4.38 -13.80
N GLY A 53 24.33 3.11 -13.47
CA GLY A 53 25.32 2.03 -13.58
C GLY A 53 25.73 1.76 -15.03
N ARG A 54 24.77 1.61 -15.95
CA ARG A 54 25.07 1.46 -17.39
C ARG A 54 25.70 2.70 -18.00
N GLY A 55 25.34 3.86 -17.49
CA GLY A 55 25.92 5.12 -17.91
C GLY A 55 27.41 5.25 -17.65
N ARG A 56 27.90 4.68 -16.55
CA ARG A 56 29.33 4.64 -16.23
C ARG A 56 30.12 3.66 -17.11
N THR A 57 29.49 2.58 -17.58
CA THR A 57 30.15 1.57 -18.43
C THR A 57 30.19 1.93 -19.92
N MET A 58 29.45 2.95 -20.37
CA MET A 58 29.38 3.36 -21.79
C MET A 58 30.14 4.66 -22.08
N SER A 59 31.07 5.05 -21.21
CA SER A 59 31.97 6.20 -21.42
C SER A 59 33.12 5.90 -22.41
N ASP A 60 33.02 4.81 -23.19
CA ASP A 60 33.91 4.50 -24.31
C ASP A 60 33.16 4.75 -25.64
N GLY A 61 33.24 6.00 -26.12
CA GLY A 61 33.26 6.31 -27.55
C GLY A 61 31.98 6.48 -28.37
N GLN A 62 30.80 5.94 -27.99
CA GLN A 62 29.60 5.99 -28.88
C GLN A 62 28.25 6.28 -28.19
N GLY A 63 28.25 6.99 -27.06
CA GLY A 63 27.10 7.09 -26.16
C GLY A 63 26.09 8.24 -26.36
N GLY A 64 26.32 9.22 -27.25
CA GLY A 64 25.58 10.50 -27.20
C GLY A 64 24.05 10.44 -27.42
N TYR A 65 23.57 9.55 -28.29
CA TYR A 65 22.16 9.54 -28.72
C TYR A 65 21.26 8.53 -27.97
N TYR A 66 21.83 7.53 -27.29
CA TYR A 66 21.06 6.50 -26.58
C TYR A 66 20.57 6.95 -25.20
N TRP A 67 21.19 7.95 -24.59
CA TRP A 67 20.77 8.48 -23.28
C TRP A 67 19.45 9.26 -23.33
N CYS A 68 19.16 9.99 -24.40
CA CYS A 68 17.94 10.79 -24.52
C CYS A 68 16.71 9.94 -24.87
N CYS A 69 16.85 8.86 -25.64
CA CYS A 69 15.71 8.05 -26.10
C CYS A 69 15.34 6.92 -25.13
N LEU A 70 16.25 6.50 -24.24
CA LEU A 70 15.97 5.52 -23.18
C LEU A 70 15.30 6.15 -21.94
N SER A 71 15.29 7.48 -21.81
CA SER A 71 14.91 8.18 -20.58
C SER A 71 13.42 8.56 -20.49
N ALA A 72 12.82 9.14 -21.53
CA ALA A 72 11.47 9.71 -21.42
C ALA A 72 10.39 8.66 -21.03
N GLY A 73 10.44 7.46 -21.61
CA GLY A 73 9.42 6.43 -21.33
C GLY A 73 9.53 5.82 -19.93
N LEU A 74 10.75 5.64 -19.41
CA LEU A 74 10.96 5.19 -18.03
C LEU A 74 10.62 6.29 -17.03
N ILE A 75 10.96 7.55 -17.33
CA ILE A 75 10.58 8.70 -16.50
C ILE A 75 9.06 8.80 -16.39
N VAL A 76 8.33 8.73 -17.52
CA VAL A 76 6.85 8.74 -17.50
C VAL A 76 6.31 7.58 -16.68
N PHE A 77 6.88 6.38 -16.82
CA PHE A 77 6.48 5.22 -16.03
C PHE A 77 6.71 5.43 -14.53
N ASP A 78 7.88 5.92 -14.13
CA ASP A 78 8.23 6.19 -12.73
C ASP A 78 7.35 7.30 -12.12
N VAL A 79 7.05 8.36 -12.89
CA VAL A 79 6.11 9.41 -12.48
C VAL A 79 4.72 8.83 -12.25
N VAL A 80 4.23 7.97 -13.14
CA VAL A 80 2.93 7.29 -12.95
C VAL A 80 2.96 6.43 -11.69
N LEU A 81 4.04 5.67 -11.44
CA LEU A 81 4.18 4.87 -10.22
C LEU A 81 4.16 5.73 -8.94
N ILE A 82 4.80 6.89 -8.97
CA ILE A 82 4.82 7.84 -7.85
C ILE A 82 3.41 8.41 -7.61
N VAL A 83 2.70 8.84 -8.66
CA VAL A 83 1.33 9.36 -8.55
C VAL A 83 0.39 8.28 -7.99
N VAL A 84 0.45 7.06 -8.52
CA VAL A 84 -0.35 5.93 -8.00
C VAL A 84 0.00 5.64 -6.55
N ALA A 85 1.28 5.65 -6.18
CA ALA A 85 1.72 5.45 -4.80
C ALA A 85 1.16 6.53 -3.86
N LEU A 86 1.19 7.80 -4.27
CA LEU A 86 0.65 8.92 -3.48
C LEU A 86 -0.87 8.79 -3.28
N VAL A 87 -1.61 8.46 -4.33
CA VAL A 87 -3.08 8.27 -4.27
C VAL A 87 -3.43 7.09 -3.37
N MET A 88 -2.64 6.02 -3.40
CA MET A 88 -2.91 4.81 -2.63
C MET A 88 -2.38 4.87 -1.20
N ARG A 89 -1.40 5.73 -0.87
CA ARG A 89 -0.64 5.70 0.40
C ARG A 89 -1.50 5.64 1.67
N GLU A 90 -2.66 6.29 1.65
CA GLU A 90 -3.59 6.41 2.78
C GLU A 90 -4.73 5.39 2.74
N LYS A 91 -4.86 4.63 1.66
CA LYS A 91 -5.92 3.64 1.49
C LYS A 91 -5.54 2.32 2.13
N TRP A 92 -6.53 1.71 2.79
CA TRP A 92 -6.40 0.41 3.41
C TRP A 92 -7.46 -0.49 2.81
N LEU A 93 -7.04 -1.51 2.08
CA LEU A 93 -7.92 -2.42 1.38
C LEU A 93 -7.92 -3.76 2.11
N LEU A 94 -9.09 -4.17 2.58
CA LEU A 94 -9.30 -5.51 3.11
C LEU A 94 -9.76 -6.42 2.00
N VAL A 95 -9.13 -7.59 1.87
CA VAL A 95 -9.44 -8.59 0.84
C VAL A 95 -9.87 -9.89 1.52
N GLY A 96 -10.94 -10.50 1.02
CA GLY A 96 -11.45 -11.78 1.50
C GLY A 96 -12.38 -11.67 2.71
N ILE A 97 -12.92 -10.48 2.99
CA ILE A 97 -13.83 -10.24 4.12
C ILE A 97 -15.11 -9.53 3.67
N ASN A 98 -16.21 -9.83 4.35
CA ASN A 98 -17.49 -9.18 4.11
C ASN A 98 -17.63 -7.91 4.97
N HIS A 99 -18.53 -7.01 4.58
CA HIS A 99 -18.74 -5.75 5.30
C HIS A 99 -19.06 -5.99 6.78
N ALA A 100 -20.04 -6.86 7.08
CA ALA A 100 -20.47 -7.19 8.44
C ALA A 100 -19.32 -7.67 9.34
N ASP A 101 -18.49 -8.59 8.85
CA ASP A 101 -17.34 -9.12 9.59
C ASP A 101 -16.29 -8.04 9.83
N SER A 102 -16.03 -7.19 8.85
CA SER A 102 -15.07 -6.10 8.97
C SER A 102 -15.51 -5.05 10.00
N SER A 103 -16.79 -4.69 10.02
CA SER A 103 -17.38 -3.81 11.04
C SER A 103 -17.34 -4.45 12.42
N ALA A 104 -17.63 -5.75 12.55
CA ALA A 104 -17.57 -6.46 13.82
C ALA A 104 -16.13 -6.50 14.39
N ILE A 105 -15.12 -6.68 13.53
CA ILE A 105 -13.71 -6.61 13.95
C ILE A 105 -13.33 -5.20 14.43
N LEU A 106 -13.79 -4.15 13.73
CA LEU A 106 -13.58 -2.76 14.16
C LEU A 106 -14.21 -2.49 15.52
N GLU A 107 -15.46 -2.88 15.71
CA GLU A 107 -16.19 -2.70 16.97
C GLU A 107 -15.49 -3.44 18.12
N ARG A 108 -15.03 -4.68 17.91
CA ARG A 108 -14.21 -5.40 18.88
C ARG A 108 -12.93 -4.65 19.23
N CYS A 109 -12.25 -4.08 18.24
CA CYS A 109 -11.06 -3.26 18.45
C CYS A 109 -11.38 -1.99 19.27
N PHE A 110 -12.52 -1.33 19.04
CA PHE A 110 -12.93 -0.16 19.83
C PHE A 110 -13.21 -0.53 21.28
N THR A 111 -13.90 -1.65 21.51
CA THR A 111 -14.15 -2.17 22.87
C THR A 111 -12.84 -2.50 23.59
N GLN A 112 -11.91 -3.21 22.93
CA GLN A 112 -10.61 -3.55 23.52
C GLN A 112 -9.76 -2.32 23.88
N THR A 113 -9.86 -1.26 23.06
CA THR A 113 -9.13 -0.01 23.30
C THR A 113 -9.84 0.96 24.24
N ARG A 114 -11.02 0.58 24.75
CA ARG A 114 -11.91 1.46 25.51
C ARG A 114 -12.10 2.81 24.81
N ALA A 115 -12.20 2.78 23.49
CA ALA A 115 -12.41 3.97 22.68
C ALA A 115 -13.91 4.22 22.56
N SER A 116 -14.37 5.39 23.01
CA SER A 116 -15.75 5.81 22.76
C SER A 116 -15.93 5.96 21.26
N SER A 117 -16.85 5.20 20.68
CA SER A 117 -17.14 5.20 19.26
C SER A 117 -18.63 5.43 19.03
N VAL A 118 -18.97 6.37 18.16
CA VAL A 118 -20.34 6.62 17.71
C VAL A 118 -20.43 6.28 16.23
N ARG A 119 -21.39 5.43 15.87
CA ARG A 119 -21.66 5.13 14.46
C ARG A 119 -22.44 6.28 13.83
N ARG A 120 -21.92 6.82 12.73
CA ARG A 120 -22.53 7.88 11.90
C ARG A 120 -22.69 7.34 10.48
N GLY A 121 -23.77 6.58 10.24
CA GLY A 121 -24.00 5.89 8.96
C GLY A 121 -22.93 4.83 8.66
N ASP A 122 -22.17 5.03 7.58
CA ASP A 122 -21.07 4.16 7.12
C ASP A 122 -19.70 4.51 7.75
N ALA A 123 -19.70 5.41 8.73
CA ALA A 123 -18.52 5.86 9.43
C ALA A 123 -18.63 5.63 10.95
N TYR A 124 -17.49 5.43 11.60
CA TYR A 124 -17.35 5.44 13.05
C TYR A 124 -16.55 6.67 13.46
N ALA A 125 -17.13 7.54 14.28
CA ALA A 125 -16.44 8.63 14.95
C ALA A 125 -15.89 8.13 16.28
N ILE A 126 -14.59 8.24 16.49
CA ILE A 126 -13.89 7.70 17.66
C ILE A 126 -13.18 8.83 18.39
N GLN A 127 -13.47 8.97 19.68
CA GLN A 127 -12.81 9.97 20.51
C GLN A 127 -11.46 9.45 21.02
N CYS A 128 -10.38 10.05 20.51
CA CYS A 128 -9.00 9.67 20.77
C CYS A 128 -8.31 10.69 21.68
N GLY A 129 -8.89 10.95 22.86
CA GLY A 129 -8.46 12.03 23.75
C GLY A 129 -9.01 13.37 23.26
N GLY A 130 -8.14 14.37 23.10
CA GLY A 130 -8.52 15.71 22.57
C GLY A 130 -8.76 15.78 21.06
N ALA A 131 -8.71 14.67 20.33
CA ALA A 131 -8.92 14.63 18.88
C ALA A 131 -9.92 13.54 18.49
N GLU A 132 -10.75 13.82 17.48
CA GLU A 132 -11.65 12.85 16.85
C GLU A 132 -10.94 12.13 15.69
N MET A 133 -11.14 10.82 15.60
CA MET A 133 -10.72 10.00 14.46
C MET A 133 -11.96 9.40 13.82
N THR A 134 -12.12 9.59 12.50
CA THR A 134 -13.21 8.99 11.74
C THR A 134 -12.70 7.77 10.98
N VAL A 135 -13.42 6.65 11.08
CA VAL A 135 -13.13 5.41 10.37
C VAL A 135 -14.29 5.11 9.43
N THR A 136 -14.05 5.18 8.13
CA THR A 136 -15.06 4.81 7.12
C THR A 136 -14.77 3.41 6.61
N VAL A 137 -15.80 2.57 6.49
CA VAL A 137 -15.72 1.26 5.83
C VAL A 137 -16.67 1.29 4.65
N ARG A 138 -16.15 1.11 3.45
CA ARG A 138 -16.96 1.11 2.23
C ARG A 138 -16.74 -0.18 1.46
N PRO A 139 -17.81 -0.85 1.01
CA PRO A 139 -17.66 -1.95 0.07
C PRO A 139 -17.13 -1.41 -1.26
N THR A 140 -16.22 -2.17 -1.87
CA THR A 140 -15.66 -1.83 -3.19
C THR A 140 -16.23 -2.81 -4.21
N ILE A 141 -15.53 -3.92 -4.47
CA ILE A 141 -15.94 -4.96 -5.44
C ILE A 141 -15.82 -6.33 -4.77
N GLY A 142 -16.87 -7.13 -4.86
CA GLY A 142 -16.89 -8.47 -4.26
C GLY A 142 -16.56 -8.46 -2.77
N ARG A 143 -15.62 -9.30 -2.35
CA ARG A 143 -15.15 -9.40 -0.95
C ARG A 143 -13.98 -8.45 -0.66
N MET A 144 -14.06 -7.23 -1.18
CA MET A 144 -13.08 -6.16 -0.94
C MET A 144 -13.74 -4.97 -0.26
N MET A 145 -13.09 -4.46 0.78
CA MET A 145 -13.55 -3.29 1.54
C MET A 145 -12.45 -2.22 1.57
N ASP A 146 -12.80 -0.97 1.29
CA ASP A 146 -11.95 0.19 1.51
C ASP A 146 -12.19 0.73 2.92
N VAL A 147 -11.12 0.78 3.71
CA VAL A 147 -11.11 1.32 5.06
C VAL A 147 -10.26 2.57 5.08
N ARG A 148 -10.80 3.66 5.61
CA ARG A 148 -10.06 4.92 5.74
C ARG A 148 -10.10 5.43 7.17
N PHE A 149 -8.92 5.69 7.72
CA PHE A 149 -8.76 6.34 9.02
C PHE A 149 -8.37 7.80 8.79
N THR A 150 -9.22 8.74 9.17
CA THR A 150 -8.99 10.18 9.05
C THR A 150 -9.00 10.83 10.44
N GLY A 151 -8.20 11.88 10.65
CA GLY A 151 -8.07 12.53 11.95
C GLY A 151 -7.25 11.75 13.00
N GLY A 152 -7.26 12.24 14.23
CA GLY A 152 -6.46 11.67 15.34
C GLY A 152 -4.94 11.66 15.12
N ALA A 153 -4.41 12.52 14.24
CA ALA A 153 -2.98 12.66 14.03
C ALA A 153 -2.32 13.13 15.34
N GLY A 154 -1.27 12.43 15.78
CA GLY A 154 -0.59 12.71 17.06
C GLY A 154 -1.20 12.03 18.29
N SER A 155 -2.41 11.45 18.22
CA SER A 155 -2.99 10.72 19.35
C SER A 155 -2.42 9.30 19.46
N ARG A 156 -1.81 8.98 20.60
CA ARG A 156 -1.33 7.61 20.92
C ARG A 156 -2.46 6.58 20.83
N LYS A 157 -3.68 6.96 21.22
CA LYS A 157 -4.86 6.08 21.17
C LYS A 157 -5.25 5.74 19.73
N ALA A 158 -5.21 6.73 18.83
CA ALA A 158 -5.48 6.53 17.42
C ALA A 158 -4.44 5.61 16.75
N VAL A 159 -3.17 5.69 17.15
CA VAL A 159 -2.11 4.75 16.70
C VAL A 159 -2.39 3.33 17.20
N LEU A 160 -2.79 3.19 18.46
CA LEU A 160 -3.06 1.90 19.09
C LEU A 160 -4.26 1.20 18.44
N VAL A 161 -5.35 1.92 18.16
CA VAL A 161 -6.52 1.40 17.42
C VAL A 161 -6.11 0.90 16.03
N ARG A 162 -5.36 1.71 15.27
CA ARG A 162 -4.85 1.32 13.95
C ARG A 162 -4.00 0.05 14.03
N ASN A 163 -3.11 -0.04 15.02
CA ASN A 163 -2.24 -1.20 15.20
C ASN A 163 -3.00 -2.48 15.59
N LEU A 164 -3.97 -2.39 16.50
CA LEU A 164 -4.81 -3.53 16.86
C LEU A 164 -5.63 -4.01 15.68
N PHE A 165 -6.22 -3.09 14.92
CA PHE A 165 -6.93 -3.42 13.70
C PHE A 165 -6.03 -4.16 12.71
N CYS A 166 -4.79 -3.69 12.50
CA CYS A 166 -3.83 -4.39 11.64
C CYS A 166 -3.53 -5.82 12.06
N LYS A 167 -3.51 -6.09 13.37
CA LYS A 167 -3.18 -7.43 13.90
C LYS A 167 -4.28 -8.45 13.65
N GLN A 168 -5.50 -8.01 13.37
CA GLN A 168 -6.63 -8.90 13.07
C GLN A 168 -6.56 -9.49 11.65
N PHE A 169 -5.67 -8.97 10.81
CA PHE A 169 -5.54 -9.38 9.41
C PHE A 169 -4.14 -9.85 9.09
N HIS A 170 -4.04 -10.70 8.08
CA HIS A 170 -2.74 -11.02 7.51
C HIS A 170 -2.17 -9.79 6.81
N SER A 171 -0.88 -9.53 6.99
CA SER A 171 -0.19 -8.48 6.24
C SER A 171 -0.08 -8.88 4.77
N SER A 172 -0.31 -7.92 3.88
CA SER A 172 -0.12 -8.13 2.44
C SER A 172 1.33 -8.44 2.05
N PHE A 173 2.32 -7.93 2.79
CA PHE A 173 3.70 -8.34 2.62
C PHE A 173 4.03 -9.51 3.56
N PRO A 174 4.80 -10.51 3.10
CA PRO A 174 5.45 -11.43 4.02
C PRO A 174 6.37 -10.59 4.92
N THR A 175 6.04 -10.50 6.19
CA THR A 175 7.00 -10.02 7.19
C THR A 175 8.04 -11.11 7.34
N PRO A 176 9.30 -10.89 6.90
CA PRO A 176 10.35 -11.86 7.18
C PRO A 176 10.45 -11.97 8.70
N ARG A 177 10.12 -13.14 9.24
CA ARG A 177 10.38 -13.46 10.64
C ARG A 177 11.83 -13.86 10.73
N PHE A 178 12.71 -12.88 10.93
CA PHE A 178 14.07 -13.16 11.35
C PHE A 178 13.99 -13.73 12.78
N ARG A 179 14.28 -15.03 12.92
CA ARG A 179 14.53 -15.63 14.23
C ARG A 179 15.86 -15.05 14.71
N ALA A 180 15.82 -14.22 15.75
CA ALA A 180 17.00 -13.84 16.52
C ALA A 180 17.33 -14.95 17.52
#